data_AF-A0A9E5M6A5-F1
#
_entry.id   AF-A0A9E5M6A5-F1
#
_cell.length_a   1.000
_cell.length_b   1.000
_cell.length_c   1.000
_cell.angle_alpha   90.00
_cell.angle_beta   90.00
_cell.angle_gamma   90.00
#
_symmetry.space_group_name_H-M   'P 1'
#
loop_
_entity.id
_entity.type
_entity.pdbx_description
1 polymer ?
#
loop_
_entity_poly.entity_id
_entity_poly.type
_entity_poly.pdbx_seq_one_letter_code
_entity_poly.pdbx_strand_id
1 'polypeptide(L)' 'MNSHSARPWPYPRWVAHRGAGTLAPENTLAAFRKGAEHGYRMFECDAKLSADDVVFLMH' A
#
# COMPACT_ATOMS: atom_id res chain seq x y z
N MET A 1 -0.29 33.04 -13.24
CA MET A 1 -0.67 31.83 -12.46
C MET A 1 -0.37 30.64 -13.35
N ASN A 2 0.77 29.97 -13.18
CA ASN A 2 1.13 28.83 -14.03
C ASN A 2 0.28 27.63 -13.63
N SER A 3 -0.60 27.23 -14.55
CA SER A 3 -1.32 25.96 -14.50
C SER A 3 -0.32 24.84 -14.72
N HIS A 4 0.19 24.26 -13.64
CA HIS A 4 0.84 22.95 -13.71
C HIS A 4 -0.27 21.92 -13.92
N SER A 5 -0.55 21.57 -15.18
CA SER A 5 -1.31 20.38 -15.50
C SER A 5 -0.51 19.18 -15.03
N ALA A 6 -0.80 18.72 -13.80
CA ALA A 6 -0.31 17.44 -13.33
C ALA A 6 -0.85 16.34 -14.25
N ARG A 7 0.01 15.41 -14.65
CA ARG A 7 -0.40 14.23 -15.42
C ARG A 7 -1.54 13.52 -14.66
N PRO A 8 -2.57 13.02 -15.35
CA PRO A 8 -3.68 12.34 -14.70
C PRO A 8 -3.17 11.12 -13.93
N TRP A 9 -3.60 10.98 -12.69
CA TRP A 9 -3.26 9.85 -11.82
C TRP A 9 -3.84 8.56 -12.40
N PRO A 10 -3.01 7.58 -12.84
CA PRO A 10 -3.50 6.40 -13.55
C PRO A 10 -4.00 5.28 -12.61
N TYR A 11 -3.84 5.45 -11.29
CA TYR A 11 -4.10 4.39 -10.31
C TYR A 11 -5.46 4.57 -9.61
N PRO A 12 -5.96 3.51 -8.94
CA PRO A 12 -7.19 3.61 -8.17
C PRO A 12 -7.16 4.77 -7.16
N ARG A 13 -8.33 5.38 -6.94
CA ARG A 13 -8.50 6.47 -5.96
C ARG A 13 -8.27 5.99 -4.53
N TRP A 14 -8.65 4.76 -4.23
CA TRP A 14 -8.60 4.17 -2.90
C TRP A 14 -7.45 3.18 -2.79
N VAL A 15 -6.61 3.41 -1.78
CA VAL A 15 -5.45 2.58 -1.46
C VAL A 15 -5.64 2.04 -0.05
N ALA A 16 -5.52 0.74 0.12
CA ALA A 16 -5.66 0.12 1.43
C ALA A 16 -4.38 0.30 2.24
N HIS A 17 -4.47 1.13 3.29
CA HIS A 17 -3.36 1.43 4.19
C HIS A 17 -2.84 0.16 4.87
N ARG A 18 -1.54 -0.10 4.68
CA ARG A 18 -0.79 -1.28 5.15
C ARG A 18 -1.47 -2.62 4.88
N GLY A 19 -2.25 -2.66 3.79
CA GLY A 19 -2.96 -3.83 3.29
C GLY A 19 -4.46 -3.85 3.54
N ALA A 20 -4.95 -3.83 4.79
CA ALA A 20 -6.39 -3.86 5.07
C ALA A 20 -6.78 -3.11 6.36
N GLY A 21 -6.00 -2.09 6.74
CA GLY A 21 -6.21 -1.38 7.99
C GLY A 21 -6.16 -2.33 9.19
N THR A 22 -7.23 -2.38 9.98
CA THR A 22 -7.33 -3.19 11.20
C THR A 22 -7.92 -4.60 10.98
N LEU A 23 -8.25 -4.98 9.74
CA LEU A 23 -8.93 -6.25 9.44
C LEU A 23 -7.99 -7.47 9.42
N ALA A 24 -6.67 -7.24 9.41
CA ALA A 24 -5.62 -8.25 9.46
C ALA A 24 -4.31 -7.58 9.91
N PRO A 25 -3.29 -8.34 10.35
CA PRO A 25 -1.99 -7.78 10.70
C PRO A 25 -1.39 -6.97 9.55
N GLU A 26 -1.05 -5.71 9.80
CA GLU A 26 -0.50 -4.78 8.81
C GLU A 26 0.75 -5.34 8.11
N ASN A 27 1.02 -4.88 6.89
CA ASN A 27 2.26 -5.22 6.17
C ASN A 27 2.45 -6.74 5.94
N THR A 28 1.36 -7.52 5.94
CA THR A 28 1.38 -8.96 5.67
C THR A 28 0.64 -9.33 4.40
N LEU A 29 0.97 -10.50 3.84
CA LEU A 29 0.18 -11.10 2.75
C LEU A 29 -1.28 -11.35 3.17
N ALA A 30 -1.54 -11.61 4.46
CA ALA A 30 -2.90 -11.78 4.97
C ALA A 30 -3.70 -10.47 4.84
N ALA A 31 -3.11 -9.32 5.17
CA ALA A 31 -3.75 -8.03 4.97
C ALA A 31 -3.99 -7.70 3.49
N PHE A 32 -3.03 -7.96 2.59
CA PHE A 32 -3.25 -7.73 1.16
C PHE A 32 -4.38 -8.61 0.59
N ARG A 33 -4.41 -9.89 0.96
CA ARG A 33 -5.51 -10.79 0.59
C ARG A 33 -6.84 -10.28 1.13
N LYS A 34 -6.87 -9.87 2.41
CA LYS A 34 -8.09 -9.37 3.05
C LYS A 34 -8.60 -8.10 2.37
N GLY A 35 -7.73 -7.15 2.04
CA GLY A 35 -8.15 -5.93 1.34
C GLY A 35 -8.60 -6.23 -0.11
N ALA A 36 -7.99 -7.21 -0.78
CA ALA A 36 -8.44 -7.66 -2.10
C ALA A 36 -9.86 -8.27 -2.06
N GLU A 37 -10.20 -9.05 -1.03
CA GLU A 37 -11.57 -9.53 -0.78
C GLU A 37 -12.58 -8.39 -0.64
N HIS A 38 -12.15 -7.24 -0.10
CA HIS A 38 -12.97 -6.03 0.08
C HIS A 38 -12.98 -5.11 -1.16
N GLY A 39 -12.38 -5.53 -2.26
CA GLY A 39 -12.42 -4.81 -3.52
C GLY A 39 -11.33 -3.76 -3.70
N TYR A 40 -10.38 -3.61 -2.78
CA TYR A 40 -9.23 -2.74 -3.00
C TYR A 40 -8.37 -3.27 -4.16
N ARG A 41 -7.83 -2.33 -4.94
CA ARG A 41 -7.01 -2.62 -6.14
C ARG A 41 -5.58 -2.09 -6.01
N MET A 42 -5.29 -1.40 -4.92
CA MET A 42 -3.98 -0.87 -4.57
C MET A 42 -3.81 -0.93 -3.06
N PHE A 43 -2.58 -1.21 -2.63
CA PHE A 43 -2.22 -1.42 -1.24
C PHE A 43 -0.99 -0.58 -0.95
N GLU A 44 -1.00 0.12 0.17
CA GLU A 44 0.17 0.79 0.70
C GLU A 44 0.91 -0.17 1.65
N CYS A 45 2.23 -0.04 1.73
CA CYS A 45 3.07 -0.82 2.64
C CYS A 45 4.37 -0.08 2.94
N ASP A 46 4.93 -0.35 4.12
CA ASP A 46 6.17 0.23 4.61
C ASP A 46 7.32 -0.74 4.38
N ALA A 47 8.26 -0.41 3.49
CA ALA A 47 9.45 -1.22 3.25
C ALA A 47 10.65 -0.71 4.08
N LYS A 48 11.37 -1.64 4.72
CA LYS A 48 12.61 -1.38 5.46
C LYS A 48 13.72 -2.34 5.02
N LEU A 49 14.96 -1.98 5.36
CA LEU A 49 16.15 -2.78 5.10
C LEU A 49 16.66 -3.38 6.40
N SER A 50 16.91 -4.69 6.42
CA SER A 50 17.56 -5.37 7.55
C SER A 50 19.07 -5.08 7.56
N ALA A 51 19.75 -5.52 8.63
CA ALA A 51 21.20 -5.35 8.76
C ALA A 51 22.00 -6.16 7.70
N ASP A 52 21.38 -7.18 7.11
CA ASP A 52 21.90 -8.02 6.04
C ASP A 52 21.31 -7.69 4.66
N ASP A 53 20.86 -6.43 4.47
CA ASP A 53 20.38 -5.88 3.19
C ASP A 53 19.15 -6.58 2.59
N VAL A 54 18.32 -7.24 3.42
CA VAL A 54 17.06 -7.86 3.02
C VAL A 54 15.91 -6.88 3.24
N VAL A 55 15.11 -6.66 2.20
CA VAL A 55 13.90 -5.84 2.31
C VAL A 55 12.80 -6.62 3.03
N PHE A 56 12.17 -5.98 4.02
CA PHE A 56 11.02 -6.52 4.73
C PHE A 56 9.95 -5.46 4.95
N LEU A 57 8.73 -5.88 5.26
CA LEU A 57 7.59 -4.97 5.46
C LEU A 57 7.30 -4.77 6.95
N MET A 58 7.46 -3.54 7.43
CA MET A 58 7.19 -3.16 8.82
C MET A 58 7.19 -1.64 8.92
N HIS A 59 6.32 -1.09 9.77
CA HIS A 59 6.32 0.34 10.08
C HIS A 59 7.42 0.74 11.09
#